data_AF-A0A803MUA4-F1
#
_entry.id   AF-A0A803MUA4-F1
#
_cell.length_a   1.000
_cell.length_b   1.000
_cell.length_c   1.000
_cell.angle_alpha   90.00
_cell.angle_beta   90.00
_cell.angle_gamma   90.00
#
_symmetry.space_group_name_H-M   'P 1'
#
loop_
_entity.id
_entity.type
_entity.pdbx_description
1 polymer ?
#
loop_
_entity_poly.entity_id
_entity_poly.type
_entity_poly.pdbx_seq_one_letter_code
_entity_poly.pdbx_strand_id
1 'polypeptide(L)'
;LWLEKIGAIEPFSGNLATCYNNINEEEALERYKILTDKSVVFPKFQILNNNNFNGDGWLGASPDGVVEENVYGLPSEGVLEIKCPFFDGDINKAFPWKRIPLYCMPQAQGLMEILDRDWMDLYVWTPNGSSLFRLYRDVEYWDAIKTALDDFWWNHVQPAKELYRASIILPSPSGLKLLIVRNSDDDSPTKFEIWGPSNLEKEFLVPQAVHGSLFTDAWFEGVSWNLDETLIAYVAEEPTPLKPLQ
;
A
#
# COMPACT_ATOMS: atom_id res chain seq x y z
N LEU A 1 -8.21 -3.64 3.86
CA LEU A 1 -7.42 -2.67 3.09
C LEU A 1 -7.36 -1.26 3.69
N TRP A 2 -8.42 -0.44 3.72
CA TRP A 2 -8.31 0.95 4.23
C TRP A 2 -7.76 1.01 5.67
N LEU A 3 -8.32 0.20 6.58
CA LEU A 3 -7.84 0.06 7.96
C LEU A 3 -6.35 -0.36 8.03
N GLU A 4 -5.91 -1.27 7.16
CA GLU A 4 -4.50 -1.68 7.08
C GLU A 4 -3.62 -0.51 6.59
N LYS A 5 -4.07 0.26 5.59
CA LYS A 5 -3.29 1.36 5.01
C LYS A 5 -3.15 2.56 5.93
N ILE A 6 -4.12 2.80 6.81
CA ILE A 6 -4.01 3.81 7.87
C ILE A 6 -3.23 3.28 9.09
N GLY A 7 -2.95 1.98 9.17
CA GLY A 7 -2.23 1.36 10.29
C GLY A 7 -3.11 1.01 11.49
N ALA A 8 -4.42 0.93 11.32
CA ALA A 8 -5.37 0.59 12.39
C ALA A 8 -5.46 -0.92 12.65
N ILE A 9 -5.10 -1.75 11.67
CA ILE A 9 -5.00 -3.20 11.82
C ILE A 9 -3.72 -3.71 11.12
N GLU A 10 -3.24 -4.86 11.59
CA GLU A 10 -2.12 -5.55 10.97
C GLU A 10 -2.43 -5.93 9.51
N PRO A 11 -1.43 -5.88 8.61
CA PRO A 11 -1.58 -6.36 7.24
C PRO A 11 -2.02 -7.81 7.18
N PHE A 12 -2.76 -8.16 6.14
CA PHE A 12 -3.14 -9.54 5.88
C PHE A 12 -1.89 -10.45 5.78
N SER A 13 -1.84 -11.48 6.62
CA SER A 13 -0.70 -12.40 6.75
C SER A 13 -0.85 -13.71 5.95
N GLY A 14 -1.94 -13.86 5.21
CA GLY A 14 -2.22 -15.07 4.41
C GLY A 14 -3.37 -15.92 4.94
N ASN A 15 -3.82 -16.85 4.11
CA ASN A 15 -4.78 -17.91 4.44
C ASN A 15 -4.41 -19.21 3.71
N LEU A 16 -5.22 -20.26 3.86
CA LEU A 16 -4.96 -21.55 3.20
C LEU A 16 -4.83 -21.44 1.69
N ALA A 17 -5.61 -20.57 1.04
CA ALA A 17 -5.55 -20.39 -0.41
C ALA A 17 -4.26 -19.69 -0.86
N THR A 18 -3.79 -18.67 -0.13
CA THR A 18 -2.51 -18.02 -0.46
C THR A 18 -1.32 -18.92 -0.17
N CYS A 19 -1.35 -19.68 0.94
CA CYS A 19 -0.32 -20.68 1.20
C CYS A 19 -0.29 -21.76 0.11
N TYR A 20 -1.46 -22.24 -0.32
CA TYR A 20 -1.56 -23.18 -1.42
C TYR A 20 -0.98 -22.61 -2.72
N ASN A 21 -1.28 -21.34 -3.03
CA ASN A 21 -0.71 -20.70 -4.21
C ASN A 21 0.83 -20.71 -4.18
N ASN A 22 1.40 -20.19 -3.10
CA ASN A 22 2.85 -20.05 -2.94
C ASN A 22 3.58 -21.40 -2.99
N ILE A 23 3.00 -22.46 -2.41
CA ILE A 23 3.62 -23.80 -2.41
C ILE A 23 3.69 -24.39 -3.83
N ASN A 24 2.69 -24.12 -4.67
CA ASN A 24 2.58 -24.74 -6.00
C ASN A 24 3.15 -23.86 -7.12
N GLU A 25 3.46 -22.60 -6.85
CA GLU A 25 3.94 -21.63 -7.84
C GLU A 25 5.22 -22.09 -8.55
N GLU A 26 6.16 -22.68 -7.83
CA GLU A 26 7.42 -23.20 -8.40
C GLU A 26 7.16 -24.35 -9.40
N GLU A 27 6.30 -25.31 -9.05
CA GLU A 27 5.93 -26.38 -9.99
C GLU A 27 5.18 -25.79 -11.19
N ALA A 28 4.22 -24.91 -10.96
CA ALA A 28 3.45 -24.26 -12.02
C ALA A 28 4.36 -23.51 -13.00
N LEU A 29 5.37 -22.80 -12.50
CA LEU A 29 6.33 -22.09 -13.32
C LEU A 29 7.15 -23.04 -14.22
N GLU A 30 7.63 -24.16 -13.67
CA GLU A 30 8.37 -25.14 -14.47
C GLU A 30 7.48 -25.77 -15.54
N ARG A 31 6.20 -26.02 -15.26
CA ARG A 31 5.23 -26.47 -16.27
C ARG A 31 5.01 -25.42 -17.35
N TYR A 32 4.91 -24.15 -16.97
CA TYR A 32 4.78 -23.04 -17.91
C TYR A 32 5.96 -22.96 -18.87
N LYS A 33 7.20 -23.04 -18.36
CA LYS A 33 8.43 -23.02 -19.17
C LYS A 33 8.46 -24.17 -20.15
N ILE A 34 8.15 -25.40 -19.70
CA ILE A 34 8.10 -26.59 -20.57
C ILE A 34 7.03 -26.45 -21.65
N LEU A 35 5.86 -25.90 -21.31
CA LEU A 35 4.74 -25.76 -22.25
C LEU A 35 5.01 -24.71 -23.34
N THR A 36 5.70 -23.63 -22.98
CA THR A 36 5.83 -22.44 -23.84
C THR A 36 7.22 -22.31 -24.48
N ASP A 37 8.22 -23.02 -23.98
CA ASP A 37 9.64 -22.89 -24.34
C ASP A 37 10.17 -21.45 -24.17
N LYS A 38 9.58 -20.67 -23.26
CA LYS A 38 9.95 -19.27 -23.00
C LYS A 38 10.86 -19.13 -21.79
N SER A 39 11.76 -18.15 -21.85
CA SER A 39 12.58 -17.70 -20.72
C SER A 39 11.76 -16.80 -19.80
N VAL A 40 12.02 -16.90 -18.49
CA VAL A 40 11.35 -16.09 -17.47
C VAL A 40 12.40 -15.51 -16.53
N VAL A 41 12.36 -14.19 -16.36
CA VAL A 41 13.20 -13.41 -15.44
C VAL A 41 12.36 -12.96 -14.24
N PHE A 42 12.96 -12.89 -13.07
CA PHE A 42 12.28 -12.52 -11.83
C PHE A 42 12.66 -11.10 -11.41
N PRO A 43 11.85 -10.09 -11.73
CA PRO A 43 12.10 -8.75 -11.23
C PRO A 43 11.80 -8.68 -9.72
N LYS A 44 12.42 -7.71 -9.05
CA LYS A 44 12.01 -7.33 -7.69
C LYS A 44 10.70 -6.54 -7.74
N PHE A 45 10.12 -6.29 -6.57
CA PHE A 45 9.00 -5.36 -6.41
C PHE A 45 9.31 -4.02 -7.12
N GLN A 46 8.39 -3.61 -8.00
CA GLN A 46 8.49 -2.40 -8.78
C GLN A 46 7.51 -1.35 -8.24
N ILE A 47 7.93 -0.10 -8.29
CA ILE A 47 7.09 1.06 -7.98
C ILE A 47 6.89 1.81 -9.30
N LEU A 48 5.66 2.25 -9.56
CA LEU A 48 5.36 3.06 -10.73
C LEU A 48 6.10 4.40 -10.63
N ASN A 49 7.19 4.54 -11.37
CA ASN A 49 7.92 5.80 -11.47
C ASN A 49 7.45 6.56 -12.70
N ASN A 50 6.39 7.35 -12.55
CA ASN A 50 6.11 8.39 -13.52
C ASN A 50 7.07 9.55 -13.27
N ASN A 51 7.72 10.05 -14.33
CA ASN A 51 8.63 11.21 -14.29
C ASN A 51 7.89 12.55 -13.99
N ASN A 52 6.73 12.51 -13.36
CA ASN A 52 5.95 13.69 -13.00
C ASN A 52 6.29 14.10 -11.57
N PHE A 53 6.55 15.40 -11.41
CA PHE A 53 7.01 16.06 -10.19
C PHE A 53 6.03 16.00 -8.98
N ASN A 54 4.98 15.16 -9.03
CA ASN A 54 3.85 15.15 -8.08
C ASN A 54 3.69 13.83 -7.29
N GLY A 55 4.76 13.05 -7.08
CA GLY A 55 4.77 11.98 -6.07
C GLY A 55 4.08 10.68 -6.49
N ASP A 56 4.64 9.98 -7.48
CA ASP A 56 4.08 8.73 -8.02
C ASP A 56 4.51 7.44 -7.28
N GLY A 57 5.16 7.54 -6.11
CA GLY A 57 5.75 6.39 -5.40
C GLY A 57 4.79 5.50 -4.59
N TRP A 58 3.48 5.57 -4.81
CA TRP A 58 2.48 4.90 -3.96
C TRP A 58 1.86 3.63 -4.58
N LEU A 59 1.96 3.48 -5.91
CA LEU A 59 1.58 2.27 -6.63
C LEU A 59 2.80 1.39 -6.86
N GLY A 60 2.66 0.11 -6.54
CA GLY A 60 3.70 -0.87 -6.83
C GLY A 60 3.13 -2.27 -6.99
N ALA A 61 3.92 -3.12 -7.62
CA ALA A 61 3.54 -4.49 -7.94
C ALA A 61 4.73 -5.43 -7.90
N SER A 62 4.44 -6.72 -7.72
CA SER A 62 5.38 -7.81 -7.83
C SER A 62 4.78 -8.82 -8.79
N PRO A 63 5.31 -8.98 -10.02
CA PRO A 63 4.87 -10.06 -10.89
C PRO A 63 5.51 -11.38 -10.46
N ASP A 64 4.94 -12.49 -10.90
CA ASP A 64 5.56 -13.81 -10.72
C ASP A 64 6.74 -14.02 -11.69
N GLY A 65 6.76 -13.27 -12.79
CA GLY A 65 7.91 -13.17 -13.68
C GLY A 65 7.74 -12.18 -14.83
N VAL A 66 8.80 -12.01 -15.61
CA VAL A 66 8.82 -11.32 -16.89
C VAL A 66 9.23 -12.34 -17.94
N VAL A 67 8.38 -12.53 -18.92
CA VAL A 67 8.57 -13.47 -20.02
C VAL A 67 9.35 -12.78 -21.11
N GLU A 68 10.44 -13.40 -21.55
CA GLU A 68 11.21 -12.95 -22.71
C GLU A 68 10.78 -13.76 -23.94
N GLU A 69 10.36 -13.05 -24.99
CA GLU A 69 9.93 -13.63 -26.27
C GLU A 69 10.71 -12.96 -27.41
N ASN A 70 11.06 -13.73 -28.44
CA ASN A 70 11.66 -13.19 -29.66
C ASN A 70 10.66 -13.29 -30.80
N VAL A 71 10.07 -12.15 -31.17
CA VAL A 71 9.04 -12.06 -32.21
C VAL A 71 9.66 -11.44 -33.46
N TYR A 72 9.81 -12.23 -34.53
CA TYR A 72 10.43 -11.82 -35.80
C TYR A 72 11.85 -11.23 -35.67
N GLY A 73 12.64 -11.68 -34.69
CA GLY A 73 13.99 -11.16 -34.43
C GLY A 73 14.02 -9.96 -33.49
N LEU A 74 12.87 -9.50 -33.00
CA LEU A 74 12.78 -8.40 -32.05
C LEU A 74 12.49 -8.92 -30.63
N PRO A 75 13.22 -8.42 -29.61
CA PRO A 75 12.91 -8.74 -28.23
C PRO A 75 11.54 -8.16 -27.86
N SER A 76 10.70 -9.00 -27.27
CA SER A 76 9.40 -8.64 -26.72
C SER A 76 9.34 -9.19 -25.30
N GLU A 77 8.99 -8.35 -24.35
CA GLU A 77 8.82 -8.75 -22.97
C GLU A 77 7.35 -8.62 -22.57
N GLY A 78 6.90 -9.50 -21.69
CA GLY A 78 5.59 -9.38 -21.08
C GLY A 78 5.58 -9.90 -19.66
N VAL A 79 4.47 -9.67 -18.96
CA VAL A 79 4.34 -10.09 -17.57
C VAL A 79 3.90 -11.55 -17.50
N LEU A 80 4.41 -12.30 -16.53
CA LEU A 80 3.86 -13.60 -16.13
C LEU A 80 3.14 -13.44 -14.79
N GLU A 81 1.89 -13.90 -14.74
CA GLU A 81 1.14 -14.09 -13.51
C GLU A 81 0.67 -15.55 -13.45
N ILE A 82 1.01 -16.25 -12.38
CA ILE A 82 0.68 -17.63 -12.10
C ILE A 82 -0.41 -17.67 -11.04
N LYS A 83 -1.47 -18.45 -11.31
CA LYS A 83 -2.51 -18.74 -10.33
C LYS A 83 -2.62 -20.24 -10.12
N CYS A 84 -2.63 -20.65 -8.86
CA CYS A 84 -2.90 -22.01 -8.43
C CYS A 84 -4.20 -22.00 -7.59
N PRO A 85 -5.38 -22.13 -8.23
CA PRO A 85 -6.66 -22.01 -7.55
C PRO A 85 -6.83 -23.04 -6.44
N PHE A 86 -7.16 -22.56 -5.23
CA PHE A 86 -7.45 -23.43 -4.10
C PHE A 86 -8.79 -24.14 -4.30
N PHE A 87 -8.78 -25.47 -4.09
CA PHE A 87 -9.94 -26.34 -4.27
C PHE A 87 -10.37 -27.03 -2.95
N ASP A 88 -9.98 -26.47 -1.80
CA ASP A 88 -10.39 -26.92 -0.47
C ASP A 88 -10.11 -28.41 -0.21
N GLY A 89 -9.02 -28.92 -0.79
CA GLY A 89 -8.61 -30.33 -0.69
C GLY A 89 -9.43 -31.31 -1.55
N ASP A 90 -10.50 -30.88 -2.21
CA ASP A 90 -11.30 -31.71 -3.12
C ASP A 90 -10.69 -31.75 -4.53
N ILE A 91 -9.86 -32.77 -4.78
CA ILE A 91 -9.16 -32.96 -6.05
C ILE A 91 -10.10 -33.05 -7.26
N ASN A 92 -11.37 -33.45 -7.07
CA ASN A 92 -12.35 -33.51 -8.15
C ASN A 92 -12.78 -32.13 -8.65
N LYS A 93 -12.45 -31.07 -7.90
CA LYS A 93 -12.70 -29.67 -8.29
C LYS A 93 -11.44 -28.98 -8.80
N ALA A 94 -10.29 -29.64 -8.78
CA ALA A 94 -8.98 -29.07 -9.08
C ALA A 94 -8.73 -28.90 -10.59
N PHE A 95 -9.62 -28.20 -11.29
CA PHE A 95 -9.50 -27.91 -12.73
C PHE A 95 -9.11 -26.46 -12.97
N PRO A 96 -8.32 -26.18 -14.03
CA PRO A 96 -7.95 -24.81 -14.35
C PRO A 96 -9.16 -24.03 -14.84
N TRP A 97 -9.06 -22.70 -14.77
CA TRP A 97 -10.13 -21.82 -15.21
C TRP A 97 -10.33 -21.91 -16.72
N LYS A 98 -11.60 -22.03 -17.15
CA LYS A 98 -11.96 -21.98 -18.58
C LYS A 98 -12.07 -20.56 -19.13
N ARG A 99 -12.27 -19.59 -18.23
CA ARG A 99 -12.37 -18.16 -18.50
C ARG A 99 -11.76 -17.41 -17.33
N ILE A 100 -11.14 -16.28 -17.62
CA ILE A 100 -10.52 -15.45 -16.59
C ILE A 100 -11.61 -14.80 -15.74
N PRO A 101 -11.57 -14.96 -14.40
CA PRO A 101 -12.48 -14.23 -13.52
C PRO A 101 -12.28 -12.72 -13.64
N LEU A 102 -13.37 -11.95 -13.66
CA LEU A 102 -13.32 -10.49 -13.85
C LEU A 102 -12.47 -9.76 -12.79
N TYR A 103 -12.44 -10.28 -11.57
CA TYR A 103 -11.64 -9.69 -10.48
C TYR A 103 -10.13 -9.80 -10.70
N CYS A 104 -9.65 -10.61 -11.65
CA CYS A 104 -8.24 -10.68 -12.02
C CYS A 104 -7.82 -9.53 -12.95
N MET A 105 -8.76 -8.90 -13.66
CA MET A 105 -8.45 -7.87 -14.65
C MET A 105 -7.80 -6.62 -14.05
N PRO A 106 -8.25 -6.05 -12.90
CA PRO A 106 -7.55 -4.96 -12.26
C PRO A 106 -6.08 -5.30 -11.92
N GLN A 107 -5.81 -6.50 -11.41
CA GLN A 107 -4.44 -6.93 -11.09
C GLN A 107 -3.59 -7.06 -12.36
N ALA A 108 -4.12 -7.69 -13.41
CA ALA A 108 -3.43 -7.88 -14.68
C ALA A 108 -3.05 -6.55 -15.34
N GLN A 109 -4.01 -5.62 -15.44
CA GLN A 109 -3.79 -4.31 -16.03
C GLN A 109 -2.82 -3.46 -15.19
N GLY A 110 -2.93 -3.51 -13.87
CA GLY A 110 -1.99 -2.81 -12.98
C GLY A 110 -0.56 -3.34 -13.07
N LEU A 111 -0.36 -4.66 -13.20
CA LEU A 111 0.95 -5.25 -13.42
C LEU A 111 1.56 -4.78 -14.74
N MET A 112 0.80 -4.85 -15.85
CA MET A 112 1.25 -4.37 -17.16
C MET A 112 1.58 -2.88 -17.13
N GLU A 113 0.81 -2.07 -16.39
CA GLU A 113 1.11 -0.65 -16.24
C GLU A 113 2.41 -0.42 -15.47
N ILE A 114 2.52 -0.99 -14.28
CA ILE A 114 3.64 -0.73 -13.35
C ILE A 114 4.95 -1.21 -13.94
N LEU A 115 4.93 -2.30 -14.72
CA LEU A 115 6.11 -2.83 -15.40
C LEU A 115 6.32 -2.24 -16.80
N ASP A 116 5.42 -1.40 -17.28
CA ASP A 116 5.42 -0.89 -18.66
C ASP A 116 5.57 -2.01 -19.71
N ARG A 117 4.56 -2.86 -19.79
CA ARG A 117 4.50 -4.00 -20.73
C ARG A 117 3.15 -4.03 -21.46
N ASP A 118 3.18 -4.41 -22.72
CA ASP A 118 1.98 -4.40 -23.58
C ASP A 118 1.10 -5.64 -23.41
N TRP A 119 1.63 -6.69 -22.79
CA TRP A 119 0.91 -7.95 -22.62
C TRP A 119 1.32 -8.71 -21.35
N MET A 120 0.44 -9.62 -20.94
CA MET A 120 0.64 -10.54 -19.83
C MET A 120 0.18 -11.95 -20.21
N ASP A 121 0.97 -12.95 -19.83
CA ASP A 121 0.53 -14.35 -19.78
C ASP A 121 -0.02 -14.63 -18.37
N LEU A 122 -1.33 -14.93 -18.29
CA LEU A 122 -1.97 -15.45 -17.09
C LEU A 122 -2.01 -16.98 -17.18
N TYR A 123 -1.15 -17.63 -16.39
CA TYR A 123 -1.06 -19.08 -16.35
C TYR A 123 -1.77 -19.65 -15.13
N VAL A 124 -2.78 -20.49 -15.36
CA VAL A 124 -3.56 -21.13 -14.30
C VAL A 124 -3.17 -22.60 -14.24
N TRP A 125 -2.59 -23.02 -13.13
CA TRP A 125 -2.15 -24.39 -12.93
C TRP A 125 -2.96 -25.11 -11.85
N THR A 126 -3.31 -26.36 -12.12
CA THR A 126 -3.91 -27.28 -11.15
C THR A 126 -3.39 -28.72 -11.37
N PRO A 127 -3.58 -29.62 -10.38
CA PRO A 127 -3.26 -31.04 -10.57
C PRO A 127 -3.95 -31.72 -11.76
N ASN A 128 -5.17 -31.27 -12.14
CA ASN A 128 -5.91 -31.86 -13.26
C ASN A 128 -5.70 -31.13 -14.61
N GLY A 129 -4.74 -30.20 -14.69
CA GLY A 129 -4.37 -29.54 -15.94
C GLY A 129 -3.98 -28.08 -15.76
N SER A 130 -3.83 -27.38 -16.89
CA SER A 130 -3.54 -25.95 -16.86
C SER A 130 -4.29 -25.19 -17.95
N SER A 131 -4.35 -23.87 -17.82
CA SER A 131 -4.87 -22.97 -18.85
C SER A 131 -3.95 -21.77 -18.96
N LEU A 132 -3.71 -21.31 -20.18
CA LEU A 132 -2.85 -20.17 -20.48
C LEU A 132 -3.67 -19.13 -21.23
N PHE A 133 -3.70 -17.91 -20.71
CA PHE A 133 -4.39 -16.79 -21.35
C PHE A 133 -3.41 -15.66 -21.65
N ARG A 134 -3.44 -15.16 -22.90
CA ARG A 134 -2.76 -13.92 -23.27
C ARG A 134 -3.71 -12.75 -23.05
N LEU A 135 -3.27 -11.79 -22.24
CA LEU A 135 -3.93 -10.51 -22.01
C LEU A 135 -3.09 -9.38 -22.61
N TYR A 136 -3.77 -8.34 -23.07
CA TYR A 136 -3.16 -7.13 -23.60
C TYR A 136 -3.52 -5.94 -22.72
N ARG A 137 -2.61 -4.97 -22.68
CA ARG A 137 -2.81 -3.71 -21.99
C ARG A 137 -4.01 -2.98 -22.58
N ASP A 138 -4.88 -2.51 -21.69
CA ASP A 138 -6.07 -1.75 -22.01
C ASP A 138 -5.97 -0.40 -21.30
N VAL A 139 -5.58 0.62 -22.06
CA VAL A 139 -5.31 1.97 -21.55
C VAL A 139 -6.59 2.61 -21.01
N GLU A 140 -7.72 2.46 -21.70
CA GLU A 140 -8.99 3.05 -21.28
C GLU A 140 -9.49 2.40 -19.98
N TYR A 141 -9.37 1.08 -19.88
CA TYR A 141 -9.69 0.37 -18.65
C TYR A 141 -8.76 0.79 -17.51
N TRP A 142 -7.46 0.88 -17.77
CA TRP A 142 -6.50 1.29 -16.76
C TRP A 142 -6.76 2.71 -16.26
N ASP A 143 -7.04 3.67 -17.13
CA ASP A 143 -7.36 5.06 -16.75
C ASP A 143 -8.56 5.11 -15.79
N ALA A 144 -9.59 4.31 -16.05
CA ALA A 144 -10.76 4.20 -15.17
C ALA A 144 -10.39 3.62 -13.79
N ILE A 145 -9.57 2.57 -13.75
CA ILE A 145 -9.12 1.96 -12.49
C ILE A 145 -8.17 2.90 -11.74
N LYS A 146 -7.24 3.55 -12.43
CA LYS A 146 -6.29 4.51 -11.86
C LYS A 146 -7.01 5.66 -11.20
N THR A 147 -8.07 6.19 -11.82
CA THR A 147 -8.92 7.23 -11.22
C THR A 147 -9.50 6.79 -9.87
N ALA A 148 -10.02 5.56 -9.78
CA ALA A 148 -10.55 5.03 -8.53
C ALA A 148 -9.46 4.77 -7.49
N LEU A 149 -8.26 4.34 -7.91
CA LEU A 149 -7.12 4.14 -7.02
C LEU A 149 -6.59 5.48 -6.48
N ASP A 150 -6.50 6.52 -7.32
CA ASP A 150 -6.09 7.88 -6.94
C ASP A 150 -7.08 8.46 -5.92
N ASP A 151 -8.38 8.34 -6.17
CA ASP A 151 -9.43 8.77 -5.23
C ASP A 151 -9.30 8.05 -3.87
N PHE A 152 -9.21 6.72 -3.91
CA PHE A 152 -9.01 5.92 -2.70
C PHE A 152 -7.75 6.35 -1.93
N TRP A 153 -6.64 6.58 -2.61
CA TRP A 153 -5.38 6.91 -1.97
C TRP A 153 -5.37 8.33 -1.42
N TRP A 154 -5.62 9.33 -2.26
CA TRP A 154 -5.44 10.75 -1.93
C TRP A 154 -6.60 11.34 -1.14
N ASN A 155 -7.84 10.91 -1.39
CA ASN A 155 -9.01 11.47 -0.72
C ASN A 155 -9.43 10.67 0.52
N HIS A 156 -9.04 9.41 0.63
CA HIS A 156 -9.47 8.55 1.73
C HIS A 156 -8.34 7.99 2.60
N VAL A 157 -7.25 7.48 2.02
CA VAL A 157 -6.16 6.88 2.82
C VAL A 157 -5.24 7.95 3.41
N GLN A 158 -4.69 8.85 2.60
CA GLN A 158 -3.72 9.85 3.07
C GLN A 158 -4.30 10.75 4.16
N PRO A 159 -5.51 11.34 4.01
CA PRO A 159 -6.07 12.19 5.06
C PRO A 159 -6.34 11.39 6.33
N ALA A 160 -6.91 10.20 6.23
CA ALA A 160 -7.20 9.36 7.39
C ALA A 160 -5.94 8.88 8.09
N LYS A 161 -4.86 8.60 7.36
CA LYS A 161 -3.57 8.22 7.93
C LYS A 161 -2.94 9.37 8.71
N GLU A 162 -3.04 10.59 8.20
CA GLU A 162 -2.60 11.78 8.92
C GLU A 162 -3.43 12.00 10.19
N LEU A 163 -4.75 11.83 10.12
CA LEU A 163 -5.65 11.96 11.27
C LEU A 163 -5.40 10.85 12.30
N TYR A 164 -5.22 9.60 11.88
CA TYR A 164 -5.02 8.45 12.77
C TYR A 164 -3.69 8.52 13.52
N ARG A 165 -2.66 9.11 12.90
CA ARG A 165 -1.36 9.37 13.53
C ARG A 165 -1.36 10.63 14.40
N ALA A 166 -2.39 11.46 14.31
CA ALA A 166 -2.54 12.60 15.20
C ALA A 166 -3.12 12.15 16.54
N SER A 167 -2.43 12.51 17.61
CA SER A 167 -2.94 12.31 18.98
C SER A 167 -3.99 13.36 19.32
N ILE A 168 -3.84 14.60 18.82
CA ILE A 168 -4.76 15.71 19.09
C ILE A 168 -4.90 16.56 17.83
N ILE A 169 -6.14 16.93 17.51
CA ILE A 169 -6.47 17.90 16.46
C ILE A 169 -7.42 18.93 17.05
N LEU A 170 -6.99 20.19 17.09
CA LEU A 170 -7.73 21.27 17.73
C LEU A 170 -7.77 22.52 16.85
N PRO A 171 -8.95 22.94 16.33
CA PRO A 171 -9.07 24.20 15.61
C PRO A 171 -8.83 25.38 16.55
N SER A 172 -8.26 26.46 16.02
CA SER A 172 -8.13 27.71 16.76
C SER A 172 -9.49 28.41 16.95
N PRO A 173 -9.63 29.33 17.92
CA PRO A 173 -10.87 30.06 18.16
C PRO A 173 -11.45 30.78 16.93
N SER A 174 -10.59 31.29 16.03
CA SER A 174 -11.04 31.90 14.77
C SER A 174 -11.42 30.89 13.69
N GLY A 175 -11.02 29.63 13.84
CA GLY A 175 -11.14 28.58 12.82
C GLY A 175 -10.15 28.72 11.65
N LEU A 176 -9.22 29.68 11.70
CA LEU A 176 -8.24 29.91 10.63
C LEU A 176 -6.98 29.06 10.76
N LYS A 177 -6.71 28.53 11.96
CA LYS A 177 -5.58 27.65 12.22
C LYS A 177 -6.02 26.31 12.77
N LEU A 178 -5.19 25.29 12.55
CA LEU A 178 -5.36 23.97 13.09
C LEU A 178 -4.09 23.57 13.85
N LEU A 179 -4.24 23.20 15.13
CA LEU A 179 -3.19 22.54 15.89
C LEU A 179 -3.29 21.04 15.65
N ILE A 180 -2.17 20.42 15.25
CA ILE A 180 -2.02 18.97 15.19
C ILE A 180 -0.88 18.58 16.12
N VAL A 181 -1.16 17.70 17.08
CA VAL A 181 -0.17 17.08 17.97
C VAL A 181 -0.01 15.63 17.59
N ARG A 182 1.23 15.17 17.46
CA ARG A 182 1.58 13.77 17.26
C ARG A 182 2.50 13.34 18.40
N ASN A 183 1.97 12.54 19.31
CA ASN A 183 2.79 11.80 20.27
C ASN A 183 3.60 10.75 19.51
N SER A 184 4.71 10.33 20.10
CA SER A 184 5.44 9.16 19.61
C SER A 184 5.27 7.98 20.57
N ASP A 185 5.20 6.79 19.99
CA ASP A 185 5.21 5.51 20.72
C ASP A 185 6.64 5.07 21.10
N ASP A 186 7.67 5.84 20.72
CA ASP A 186 9.09 5.60 21.01
C ASP A 186 9.75 6.78 21.76
N ASP A 187 11.06 6.69 22.01
CA ASP A 187 11.85 7.74 22.69
C ASP A 187 12.00 9.06 21.85
N SER A 188 11.20 9.26 20.78
CA SER A 188 11.27 10.45 19.92
C SER A 188 10.39 11.63 20.39
N PRO A 189 10.70 12.87 19.96
CA PRO A 189 10.01 14.07 20.44
C PRO A 189 8.53 14.12 20.05
N THR A 190 7.70 14.67 20.94
CA THR A 190 6.32 15.00 20.60
C THR A 190 6.30 16.17 19.60
N LYS A 191 5.60 15.99 18.48
CA LYS A 191 5.55 16.95 17.38
C LYS A 191 4.29 17.79 17.44
N PHE A 192 4.45 19.11 17.40
CA PHE A 192 3.36 20.07 17.26
C PHE A 192 3.46 20.75 15.92
N GLU A 193 2.33 20.87 15.23
CA GLU A 193 2.20 21.58 13.97
C GLU A 193 1.04 22.57 14.05
N ILE A 194 1.29 23.81 13.63
CA ILE A 194 0.26 24.82 13.43
C ILE A 194 0.11 25.02 11.94
N TRP A 195 -1.07 24.66 11.42
CA TRP A 195 -1.43 24.81 10.03
C TRP A 195 -2.34 26.01 9.84
N GLY A 196 -2.03 26.85 8.87
CA GLY A 196 -2.96 27.82 8.32
C GLY A 196 -3.84 27.19 7.23
N PRO A 197 -4.61 27.99 6.47
CA PRO A 197 -5.57 27.46 5.49
C PRO A 197 -4.97 26.59 4.37
N SER A 198 -3.70 26.80 4.02
CA SER A 198 -3.06 26.13 2.89
C SER A 198 -1.60 25.72 3.10
N ASN A 199 -1.04 25.94 4.28
CA ASN A 199 0.37 25.63 4.56
C ASN A 199 0.62 25.43 6.06
N LEU A 200 1.70 24.72 6.35
CA LEU A 200 2.28 24.67 7.70
C LEU A 200 2.86 26.05 8.03
N GLU A 201 2.44 26.65 9.14
CA GLU A 201 2.94 27.95 9.62
C GLU A 201 4.09 27.76 10.62
N LYS A 202 3.95 26.78 11.53
CA LYS A 202 4.98 26.49 12.54
C LYS A 202 5.05 25.00 12.85
N GLU A 203 6.25 24.55 13.16
CA GLU A 203 6.54 23.21 13.65
C GLU A 203 7.38 23.32 14.93
N PHE A 204 7.03 22.54 15.94
CA PHE A 204 7.79 22.41 17.17
C PHE A 204 8.01 20.93 17.50
N LEU A 205 9.22 20.60 17.93
CA LEU A 205 9.56 19.28 18.44
C LEU A 205 9.90 19.44 19.92
N VAL A 206 9.14 18.79 20.79
CA VAL A 206 9.38 18.82 22.23
C VAL A 206 9.96 17.47 22.67
N PRO A 207 11.24 17.42 23.08
CA PRO A 207 11.89 16.16 23.48
C PRO A 207 11.20 15.49 24.66
N GLN A 208 11.24 14.16 24.72
CA GLN A 208 10.72 13.36 25.85
C GLN A 208 11.34 13.73 27.21
N ALA A 209 12.54 14.34 27.21
CA ALA A 209 13.19 14.87 28.40
C ALA A 209 12.47 16.10 29.00
N VAL A 210 11.63 16.78 28.22
CA VAL A 210 10.84 17.95 28.67
C VAL A 210 9.48 17.50 29.21
N HIS A 211 8.81 16.58 28.51
CA HIS A 211 7.57 15.92 28.95
C HIS A 211 7.30 14.67 28.09
N GLY A 212 6.45 13.77 28.60
CA GLY A 212 5.95 12.61 27.89
C GLY A 212 4.87 12.93 26.85
N SER A 213 3.99 11.95 26.58
CA SER A 213 2.87 12.12 25.66
C SER A 213 1.86 13.16 26.15
N LEU A 214 1.18 13.85 25.23
CA LEU A 214 0.06 14.73 25.57
C LEU A 214 -1.21 13.90 25.80
N PHE A 215 -2.01 14.31 26.79
CA PHE A 215 -3.26 13.66 27.15
C PHE A 215 -4.44 14.63 27.11
N THR A 216 -5.53 14.19 26.49
CA THR A 216 -6.83 14.85 26.56
C THR A 216 -7.80 13.91 27.25
N ASP A 217 -8.39 14.33 28.36
CA ASP A 217 -9.51 13.63 28.99
C ASP A 217 -10.76 14.52 29.04
N ALA A 218 -11.90 13.91 29.40
CA ALA A 218 -13.18 14.61 29.51
C ALA A 218 -13.23 15.63 30.67
N TRP A 219 -12.18 15.72 31.50
CA TRP A 219 -12.17 16.56 32.70
C TRP A 219 -11.40 17.87 32.50
N PHE A 220 -10.32 17.86 31.70
CA PHE A 220 -9.44 19.01 31.52
C PHE A 220 -9.46 19.64 30.13
N GLU A 221 -10.14 19.03 29.14
CA GLU A 221 -10.09 19.41 27.71
C GLU A 221 -8.66 19.48 27.11
N GLY A 222 -7.62 19.09 27.86
CA GLY A 222 -6.23 18.73 27.53
C GLY A 222 -5.35 19.76 26.81
N VAL A 223 -5.89 20.55 25.88
CA VAL A 223 -5.17 21.53 25.06
C VAL A 223 -6.10 22.71 24.75
N SER A 224 -5.60 23.94 24.87
CA SER A 224 -6.37 25.14 24.55
C SER A 224 -5.51 26.25 23.96
N TRP A 225 -6.13 27.03 23.09
CA TRP A 225 -5.58 28.26 22.55
C TRP A 225 -5.93 29.44 23.46
N ASN A 226 -5.02 30.41 23.57
CA ASN A 226 -5.40 31.72 24.08
C ASN A 226 -6.17 32.53 23.01
N LEU A 227 -6.85 33.61 23.44
CA LEU A 227 -7.79 34.37 22.60
C LEU A 227 -7.17 35.01 21.34
N ASP A 228 -5.90 35.41 21.42
CA ASP A 228 -5.19 36.02 20.29
C ASP A 228 -4.40 34.99 19.44
N GLU A 229 -4.53 33.69 19.77
CA GLU A 229 -3.91 32.57 19.06
C GLU A 229 -2.37 32.64 18.99
N THR A 230 -1.74 33.20 20.02
CA THR A 230 -0.28 33.30 20.14
C THR A 230 0.32 32.26 21.07
N LEU A 231 -0.47 31.68 21.97
CA LEU A 231 -0.06 30.71 22.98
C LEU A 231 -1.00 29.50 22.97
N ILE A 232 -0.43 28.33 23.27
CA ILE A 232 -1.14 27.08 23.48
C ILE A 232 -0.79 26.57 24.87
N ALA A 233 -1.80 26.26 25.67
CA ALA A 233 -1.65 25.56 26.94
C ALA A 233 -2.03 24.09 26.75
N TYR A 234 -1.25 23.17 27.32
CA TYR A 234 -1.50 21.74 27.21
C TYR A 234 -1.05 20.99 28.47
N VAL A 235 -1.57 19.78 28.65
CA VAL A 235 -1.16 18.83 29.69
C VAL A 235 -0.43 17.64 29.04
N ALA A 236 0.70 17.26 29.62
CA ALA A 236 1.52 16.16 29.16
C ALA A 236 2.00 15.29 30.34
N GLU A 237 2.33 14.04 30.05
CA GLU A 237 2.97 13.12 30.99
C GLU A 237 4.30 13.67 31.53
N GLU A 238 4.71 13.18 32.70
CA GLU A 238 6.06 13.47 33.20
C GLU A 238 7.12 12.87 32.26
N PRO A 239 8.31 13.51 32.13
CA PRO A 239 9.42 12.99 31.33
C PRO A 239 9.77 11.55 31.69
N THR A 240 10.04 10.72 30.68
CA THR A 240 10.53 9.35 30.93
C THR A 240 11.89 9.41 31.64
N PRO A 241 12.09 8.69 32.77
CA PRO A 241 13.38 8.67 33.45
C PRO A 241 14.47 8.15 32.50
N LEU A 242 15.63 8.83 32.49
CA LEU A 242 16.81 8.38 31.76
C LEU A 242 17.09 6.90 32.11
N LYS A 243 17.04 6.02 31.11
CA LYS A 243 17.53 4.64 31.25
C LYS A 243 18.97 4.70 31.78
N PRO A 244 19.35 3.93 32.81
CA PRO A 244 20.71 3.93 33.31
C PRO A 244 21.67 3.62 32.17
N LEU A 245 22.76 4.40 32.06
CA LEU A 245 23.85 4.08 31.14
C LEU A 245 24.36 2.67 31.48
N GLN A 246 24.27 1.76 30.51
CA GLN A 246 24.79 0.40 30.62
C GLN A 246 26.25 0.34 30.20
#